data_AF-A0A4Q3XCQ8-F1
#
_entry.id   AF-A0A4Q3XCQ8-F1
#
_cell.length_a   1.000
_cell.length_b   1.000
_cell.length_c   1.000
_cell.angle_alpha   90.00
_cell.angle_beta   90.00
_cell.angle_gamma   90.00
#
_symmetry.space_group_name_H-M   'P 1'
#
loop_
_entity.id
_entity.type
_entity.pdbx_description
1 polymer ?
#
loop_
_entity_poly.entity_id
_entity_poly.type
_entity_poly.pdbx_seq_one_letter_code
_entity_poly.pdbx_strand_id
1 'polypeptide(L)'
;MPTPESMRAELLRIFPDFKTQWEEDGDTFNDEAGNYSYCGLFSVFGWFFRDHFLNMKKEKIQEFCDYIETFVRDDDIHEDIDNAICTCFLEDVGGEPTTVNLPNYLGPKSLKFYLSWHGA
;
A
#
# COMPACT_ATOMS: atom_id res chain seq x y z
N MET A 1 -4.37 9.13 14.32
CA MET A 1 -3.62 8.25 13.40
C MET A 1 -4.35 6.92 13.32
N PRO A 2 -4.69 6.41 12.12
CA PRO A 2 -5.33 5.10 11.99
C PRO A 2 -4.36 4.00 12.47
N THR A 3 -4.87 2.96 13.13
CA THR A 3 -4.07 1.78 13.51
C THR A 3 -3.91 0.83 12.31
N PRO A 4 -2.94 -0.09 12.32
CA PRO A 4 -2.81 -1.13 11.30
C PRO A 4 -4.11 -1.90 11.05
N GLU A 5 -4.88 -2.21 12.10
CA GLU A 5 -6.19 -2.86 11.99
C GLU A 5 -7.19 -2.04 11.20
N SER A 6 -7.28 -0.74 11.48
CA SER A 6 -8.20 0.16 10.77
C SER A 6 -7.80 0.33 9.32
N MET A 7 -6.50 0.38 9.02
CA MET A 7 -6.01 0.43 7.64
C MET A 7 -6.27 -0.88 6.91
N ARG A 8 -6.05 -2.03 7.55
CA ARG A 8 -6.39 -3.34 6.97
C ARG A 8 -7.88 -3.43 6.66
N ALA A 9 -8.74 -2.99 7.58
CA ALA A 9 -10.18 -2.97 7.34
C ALA A 9 -10.55 -2.12 6.12
N GLU A 10 -9.87 -0.98 5.93
CA GLU A 10 -10.05 -0.13 4.76
C GLU A 10 -9.54 -0.79 3.47
N LEU A 11 -8.37 -1.44 3.50
CA LEU A 11 -7.86 -2.21 2.36
C LEU A 11 -8.81 -3.34 1.97
N LEU A 12 -9.39 -4.05 2.94
CA LEU A 12 -10.39 -5.10 2.69
C LEU A 12 -11.72 -4.55 2.17
N ARG A 13 -12.08 -3.32 2.54
CA ARG A 13 -13.25 -2.62 1.98
C ARG A 13 -13.03 -2.27 0.50
N ILE A 14 -11.82 -1.86 0.13
CA ILE A 14 -11.47 -1.49 -1.24
C ILE A 14 -11.25 -2.76 -2.08
N PHE A 15 -10.48 -3.72 -1.57
CA PHE A 15 -10.09 -4.97 -2.19
C PHE A 15 -10.47 -6.18 -1.32
N PRO A 16 -11.71 -6.67 -1.40
CA PRO A 16 -12.15 -7.83 -0.60
C PRO A 16 -11.30 -9.09 -0.84
N ASP A 17 -10.77 -9.26 -2.06
CA ASP A 17 -9.96 -10.42 -2.45
C ASP A 17 -8.60 -10.45 -1.73
N PHE A 18 -8.14 -9.31 -1.18
CA PHE A 18 -6.93 -9.25 -0.35
C PHE A 18 -7.06 -10.10 0.92
N LYS A 19 -8.29 -10.39 1.37
CA LYS A 19 -8.56 -11.15 2.59
C LYS A 19 -7.82 -12.49 2.60
N THR A 20 -7.87 -13.23 1.50
CA THR A 20 -7.25 -14.56 1.41
C THR A 20 -5.74 -14.47 1.58
N GLN A 21 -5.08 -13.54 0.85
CA GLN A 21 -3.64 -13.35 0.97
C GLN A 21 -3.24 -12.95 2.39
N TRP A 22 -4.03 -12.08 3.03
CA TRP A 22 -3.76 -11.66 4.40
C TRP A 22 -3.89 -12.80 5.41
N GLU A 23 -4.87 -13.70 5.25
CA GLU A 23 -5.04 -14.87 6.14
C GLU A 23 -3.93 -15.91 5.95
N GLU A 24 -3.32 -15.98 4.77
CA GLU A 24 -2.22 -16.91 4.47
C GLU A 24 -0.85 -16.37 4.90
N ASP A 25 -0.56 -15.10 4.59
CA ASP A 25 0.79 -14.53 4.75
C ASP A 25 0.92 -13.49 5.87
N GLY A 26 -0.21 -12.91 6.32
CA GLY A 26 -0.22 -11.82 7.29
C GLY A 26 0.43 -12.18 8.63
N ASP A 27 0.35 -13.46 9.02
CA ASP A 27 0.95 -13.96 10.24
C ASP A 27 2.49 -13.86 10.25
N THR A 28 3.13 -13.76 9.08
CA THR A 28 4.59 -13.61 8.95
C THR A 28 5.10 -12.28 9.53
N PHE A 29 4.21 -11.29 9.68
CA PHE A 29 4.57 -9.94 10.13
C PHE A 29 3.95 -9.55 11.48
N ASN A 30 3.44 -10.54 12.21
CA ASN A 30 2.91 -10.35 13.57
C ASN A 30 4.06 -10.26 14.59
N ASP A 31 3.93 -9.38 15.56
CA ASP A 31 4.75 -9.42 16.77
C ASP A 31 4.38 -10.63 17.66
N GLU A 32 5.14 -10.86 18.73
CA GLU A 32 4.88 -11.96 19.67
C GLU A 32 3.50 -11.90 20.36
N ALA A 33 2.83 -10.74 20.29
CA ALA A 33 1.48 -10.51 20.81
C ALA A 33 0.39 -10.63 19.72
N GLY A 34 0.75 -10.92 18.47
CA GLY A 34 -0.17 -11.05 17.35
C GLY A 34 -0.58 -9.71 16.70
N ASN A 35 0.09 -8.60 17.02
CA ASN A 35 -0.18 -7.31 16.39
C ASN A 35 0.62 -7.18 15.10
N TYR A 36 -0.01 -6.62 14.07
CA TYR A 36 0.61 -6.38 12.76
C TYR A 36 1.13 -4.94 12.67
N SER A 37 2.30 -4.76 12.07
CA SER A 37 2.89 -3.44 11.81
C SER A 37 2.35 -2.81 10.52
N TYR A 38 2.47 -1.48 10.37
CA TYR A 38 2.15 -0.82 9.10
C TYR A 38 3.00 -1.36 7.95
N CYS A 39 4.30 -1.54 8.17
CA CYS A 39 5.22 -2.11 7.18
C CYS A 39 4.77 -3.51 6.75
N GLY A 40 4.48 -4.39 7.71
CA GLY A 40 3.98 -5.73 7.41
C GLY A 40 2.68 -5.73 6.59
N LEU A 41 1.74 -4.87 6.98
CA LEU A 41 0.49 -4.69 6.23
C LEU A 41 0.74 -4.27 4.78
N PHE A 42 1.57 -3.25 4.57
CA PHE A 42 1.84 -2.72 3.23
C PHE A 42 2.72 -3.64 2.39
N SER A 43 3.62 -4.42 2.99
CA SER A 43 4.39 -5.45 2.28
C SER A 43 3.49 -6.56 1.72
N VAL A 44 2.63 -7.16 2.57
CA VAL A 44 1.71 -8.21 2.10
C VAL A 44 0.71 -7.65 1.09
N PHE A 45 0.24 -6.42 1.30
CA PHE A 45 -0.62 -5.75 0.34
C PHE A 45 0.10 -5.45 -0.98
N GLY A 46 1.37 -5.06 -0.96
CA GLY A 46 2.19 -4.85 -2.16
C GLY A 46 2.27 -6.10 -3.04
N TRP A 47 2.47 -7.27 -2.42
CA TRP A 47 2.48 -8.55 -3.13
C TRP A 47 1.13 -8.89 -3.75
N PHE A 48 0.04 -8.72 -3.00
CA PHE A 48 -1.31 -8.85 -3.57
C PHE A 48 -1.53 -7.86 -4.72
N PHE A 49 -1.13 -6.62 -4.54
CA PHE A 49 -1.35 -5.56 -5.49
C PHE A 49 -0.64 -5.83 -6.81
N ARG A 50 0.65 -6.18 -6.78
CA ARG A 50 1.45 -6.45 -7.99
C ARG A 50 0.91 -7.65 -8.79
N ASP A 51 0.43 -8.69 -8.10
CA ASP A 51 -0.03 -9.94 -8.72
C ASP A 51 -1.43 -9.77 -9.35
N HIS A 52 -2.24 -8.84 -8.81
CA HIS A 52 -3.62 -8.64 -9.23
C HIS A 52 -3.84 -7.34 -10.03
N PHE A 53 -2.89 -6.41 -10.07
CA PHE A 53 -3.05 -5.05 -10.62
C PHE A 53 -3.74 -5.00 -11.99
N LEU A 54 -3.31 -5.85 -12.93
CA LEU A 54 -3.84 -5.88 -14.30
C LEU A 54 -5.32 -6.27 -14.38
N ASN A 55 -5.82 -6.95 -13.35
CA ASN A 55 -7.21 -7.41 -13.25
C ASN A 55 -8.06 -6.54 -12.31
N MET A 56 -7.45 -5.59 -11.61
CA MET A 56 -8.17 -4.70 -10.70
C MET A 56 -9.00 -3.68 -11.47
N LYS A 57 -10.15 -3.32 -10.89
CA LYS A 57 -10.98 -2.23 -11.41
C LYS A 57 -10.26 -0.89 -11.21
N LYS A 58 -10.24 -0.06 -12.25
CA LYS A 58 -9.57 1.26 -12.22
C LYS A 58 -10.09 2.14 -11.09
N GLU A 59 -11.38 2.08 -10.80
CA GLU A 59 -12.02 2.85 -9.74
C GLU A 59 -11.50 2.44 -8.36
N LYS A 60 -11.16 1.16 -8.17
CA LYS A 60 -10.59 0.65 -6.92
C LYS A 60 -9.12 1.03 -6.76
N ILE A 61 -8.37 1.02 -7.85
CA ILE A 61 -6.99 1.52 -7.86
C ILE A 61 -6.98 3.01 -7.51
N GLN A 62 -7.85 3.81 -8.12
CA GLN A 62 -7.97 5.24 -7.82
C GLN A 62 -8.38 5.48 -6.36
N GLU A 63 -9.42 4.77 -5.87
CA GLU A 63 -9.88 4.87 -4.49
C GLU A 63 -8.76 4.58 -3.47
N PHE A 64 -7.93 3.58 -3.74
CA PHE A 64 -6.77 3.28 -2.92
C PHE A 64 -5.67 4.33 -3.02
N CYS A 65 -5.36 4.81 -4.22
CA CYS A 65 -4.34 5.85 -4.41
C CYS A 65 -4.74 7.16 -3.70
N ASP A 66 -6.01 7.55 -3.81
CA ASP A 66 -6.56 8.70 -3.10
C ASP A 66 -6.49 8.51 -1.57
N TYR A 67 -6.73 7.28 -1.08
CA TYR A 67 -6.62 6.96 0.33
C TYR A 67 -5.18 7.10 0.85
N ILE A 68 -4.19 6.48 0.20
CA ILE A 68 -2.78 6.56 0.65
C ILE A 68 -2.21 7.98 0.53
N GLU A 69 -2.68 8.77 -0.45
CA GLU A 69 -2.27 10.16 -0.65
C GLU A 69 -2.57 11.03 0.59
N THR A 70 -3.57 10.68 1.40
CA THR A 70 -3.87 11.39 2.65
C THR A 70 -2.78 11.23 3.71
N PHE A 71 -1.96 10.18 3.62
CA PHE A 71 -0.91 9.89 4.61
C PHE A 71 0.50 10.16 4.08
N VAL A 72 0.71 10.11 2.77
CA VAL A 72 2.04 10.35 2.19
C VAL A 72 2.43 11.81 2.42
N ARG A 73 3.53 12.00 3.17
CA ARG A 73 4.22 13.27 3.45
C ARG A 73 3.30 14.44 3.78
N ASP A 74 2.48 14.25 4.80
CA ASP A 74 2.09 15.33 5.72
C ASP A 74 3.23 15.55 6.73
N ASP A 75 3.27 16.70 7.41
CA ASP A 75 4.23 16.99 8.50
C ASP A 75 4.23 15.83 9.54
N ASP A 76 5.33 15.61 10.30
CA ASP A 76 5.69 14.52 11.28
C ASP A 76 4.58 13.68 11.98
N ILE A 77 3.33 14.10 11.94
CA ILE A 77 2.09 13.46 12.41
C ILE A 77 1.89 12.03 11.89
N HIS A 78 2.44 11.66 10.72
CA HIS A 78 2.20 10.35 10.07
C HIS A 78 3.47 9.57 9.69
N GLU A 79 4.61 9.84 10.33
CA GLU A 79 5.92 9.28 9.95
C GLU A 79 5.90 7.75 9.72
N ASP A 80 5.30 6.98 10.62
CA ASP A 80 5.25 5.51 10.50
C ASP A 80 4.42 5.03 9.29
N ILE A 81 3.31 5.70 9.00
CA ILE A 81 2.42 5.35 7.90
C ILE A 81 3.02 5.79 6.57
N ASP A 82 3.55 7.01 6.50
CA ASP A 82 4.28 7.53 5.35
C ASP A 82 5.42 6.59 4.98
N ASN A 83 6.26 6.24 5.97
CA ASN A 83 7.38 5.32 5.77
C ASN A 83 6.91 3.95 5.25
N ALA A 84 5.85 3.38 5.83
CA ALA A 84 5.34 2.09 5.37
C ALA A 84 4.76 2.15 3.94
N ILE A 85 4.00 3.20 3.59
CA ILE A 85 3.47 3.36 2.21
C ILE A 85 4.62 3.57 1.23
N CYS A 86 5.61 4.39 1.58
CA CYS A 86 6.74 4.68 0.70
C CYS A 86 7.63 3.47 0.49
N THR A 87 8.12 2.86 1.58
CA THR A 87 9.17 1.82 1.51
C THR A 87 8.63 0.40 1.39
N CYS A 88 7.44 0.12 1.93
CA CYS A 88 6.87 -1.23 1.92
C CYS A 88 5.79 -1.42 0.85
N PHE A 89 5.36 -0.34 0.18
CA PHE A 89 4.43 -0.42 -0.94
C PHE A 89 4.97 0.24 -2.20
N LEU A 90 5.13 1.58 -2.25
CA LEU A 90 5.49 2.30 -3.48
C LEU A 90 6.88 1.92 -4.03
N GLU A 91 7.83 1.66 -3.15
CA GLU A 91 9.15 1.13 -3.51
C GLU A 91 9.06 -0.30 -4.06
N ASP A 92 8.30 -1.18 -3.39
CA ASP A 92 8.14 -2.60 -3.76
C ASP A 92 7.40 -2.78 -5.09
N VAL A 93 6.32 -2.03 -5.30
CA VAL A 93 5.52 -2.15 -6.54
C VAL A 93 6.08 -1.32 -7.68
N GLY A 94 6.92 -0.32 -7.41
CA GLY A 94 7.52 0.46 -8.48
C GLY A 94 8.69 -0.28 -9.12
N GLY A 95 8.77 -0.22 -10.44
CA GLY A 95 9.75 -0.99 -11.21
C GLY A 95 9.23 -2.36 -11.67
N GLU A 96 8.12 -2.84 -11.12
CA GLU A 96 7.47 -4.04 -11.61
C GLU A 96 6.76 -3.80 -12.96
N PRO A 97 6.98 -4.66 -13.98
CA PRO A 97 6.32 -4.48 -15.29
C PRO A 97 4.79 -4.51 -15.20
N THR A 98 4.24 -5.21 -14.22
CA THR A 98 2.78 -5.35 -14.03
C THR A 98 2.13 -4.05 -13.59
N THR A 99 2.85 -3.16 -12.91
CA THR A 99 2.36 -1.93 -12.31
C THR A 99 2.80 -0.67 -13.07
N VAL A 100 3.29 -0.80 -14.31
CA VAL A 100 3.79 0.31 -15.15
C VAL A 100 2.82 1.50 -15.29
N ASN A 101 1.51 1.24 -15.16
CA ASN A 101 0.46 2.27 -15.25
C ASN A 101 0.04 2.86 -13.90
N LEU A 102 0.60 2.39 -12.78
CA LEU A 102 0.32 2.89 -11.43
C LEU A 102 0.50 4.42 -11.32
N PRO A 103 1.52 5.06 -11.92
CA PRO A 103 1.71 6.51 -11.83
C PRO A 103 0.52 7.35 -12.33
N ASN A 104 -0.35 6.79 -13.17
CA ASN A 104 -1.54 7.48 -13.66
C ASN A 104 -2.63 7.65 -12.60
N TYR A 105 -2.55 6.91 -11.49
CA TYR A 105 -3.54 6.93 -10.40
C TYR A 105 -3.02 7.65 -9.15
N LEU A 106 -1.71 7.79 -9.01
CA LEU A 106 -1.08 8.40 -7.83
C LEU A 106 -1.40 9.88 -7.72
N GLY A 107 -1.69 10.32 -6.49
CA GLY A 107 -1.79 11.74 -6.16
C GLY A 107 -0.43 12.44 -6.18
N PRO A 108 -0.38 13.78 -6.08
CA PRO A 108 0.85 14.53 -6.24
C PRO A 108 2.00 14.14 -5.29
N LYS A 109 1.71 13.81 -4.03
CA LYS A 109 2.72 13.49 -3.00
C LYS A 109 3.28 12.09 -3.21
N SER A 110 2.40 11.10 -3.37
CA SER A 110 2.77 9.72 -3.70
C SER A 110 3.49 9.62 -5.05
N LEU A 111 3.04 10.35 -6.08
CA LEU A 111 3.71 10.41 -7.39
C LEU A 111 5.12 11.01 -7.28
N LYS A 112 5.30 12.07 -6.50
CA LYS A 112 6.61 12.69 -6.29
C LYS A 112 7.60 11.70 -5.66
N PHE A 113 7.16 10.92 -4.66
CA PHE A 113 7.99 9.85 -4.10
C PHE A 113 8.32 8.79 -5.14
N TYR A 114 7.30 8.27 -5.82
CA TYR A 114 7.44 7.22 -6.83
C TYR A 114 8.47 7.60 -7.91
N LEU A 115 8.37 8.81 -8.47
CA LEU A 115 9.30 9.29 -9.49
C LEU A 115 10.72 9.52 -8.95
N SER A 116 10.89 9.85 -7.68
CA SER A 116 12.23 10.03 -7.09
C SER A 116 13.02 8.73 -6.95
N TRP A 117 12.31 7.59 -6.89
CA TRP A 117 12.91 6.28 -6.74
C TRP A 117 13.00 5.51 -8.06
N HIS A 118 11.98 5.65 -8.92
CA HIS A 118 11.83 4.85 -10.14
C HIS A 118 11.98 5.66 -11.45
N GLY A 119 12.14 6.99 -11.35
CA GLY A 119 12.33 7.89 -12.49
C GLY A 119 13.80 8.05 -12.86
N ALA A 120 14.40 7.02 -13.47
CA ALA A 120 15.66 7.11 -14.21
C ALA A 120 15.53 6.41 -15.57
#